data_AF-A0A5C6C1W5-F1
#
_entry.id   AF-A0A5C6C1W5-F1
#
_cell.length_a   1.000
_cell.length_b   1.000
_cell.length_c   1.000
_cell.angle_alpha   90.00
_cell.angle_beta   90.00
_cell.angle_gamma   90.00
#
_symmetry.space_group_name_H-M   'P 1'
#
loop_
_entity.id
_entity.type
_entity.pdbx_description
1 polymer ?
#
loop_
_entity_poly.entity_id
_entity_poly.type
_entity_poly.pdbx_seq_one_letter_code
_entity_poly.pdbx_strand_id
1 'polypeptide(L)'
;MSGTSKRSQESRVDFDADVNWTEIQLVERDICLLYHQLADYSCIMGDLYYEEVFSLPYWEYLHLEELTPDRQRFICDGCLVMLYAMAVEVLDGSGTYLTMDRNRYDAVRDALACLQPSGCDTDRLASALKALIRLIDCPSSDTQGSVYLMEEAADLTWVHERFVRGYFTDRASGFLRK
;
A
#
# COMPACT_ATOMS: atom_id res chain seq x y z
N MET A 1 54.30 -1.16 -30.30
CA MET A 1 54.14 -1.81 -28.98
C MET A 1 54.17 -0.73 -27.91
N SER A 2 53.30 -0.87 -26.90
CA SER A 2 53.13 -0.02 -25.70
C SER A 2 52.59 1.39 -25.96
N GLY A 3 51.35 1.75 -25.63
CA GLY A 3 50.41 1.19 -24.67
C GLY A 3 50.51 1.95 -23.35
N THR A 4 49.82 3.09 -23.24
CA THR A 4 49.54 3.74 -21.96
C THR A 4 48.07 4.09 -21.90
N SER A 5 47.38 3.21 -21.16
CA SER A 5 45.97 3.22 -20.80
C SER A 5 45.57 4.55 -20.18
N LYS A 6 44.66 5.27 -20.83
CA LYS A 6 43.90 6.36 -20.19
C LYS A 6 42.99 5.70 -19.17
N ARG A 7 43.38 5.82 -17.90
CA ARG A 7 42.64 5.38 -16.73
C ARG A 7 41.28 6.10 -16.75
N SER A 8 40.23 5.38 -17.07
CA SER A 8 38.85 5.82 -16.88
C SER A 8 38.68 6.12 -15.40
N GLN A 9 38.54 7.40 -15.09
CA GLN A 9 38.14 7.87 -13.77
C GLN A 9 36.66 7.55 -13.66
N GLU A 10 36.35 6.34 -13.18
CA GLU A 10 35.02 5.95 -12.75
C GLU A 10 34.58 6.98 -11.70
N SER A 11 33.64 7.83 -12.09
CA SER A 11 32.89 8.64 -11.15
C SER A 11 32.15 7.66 -10.26
N ARG A 12 32.67 7.46 -9.04
CA ARG A 12 31.86 6.97 -7.94
C ARG A 12 30.70 7.94 -7.82
N VAL A 13 29.55 7.50 -8.31
CA VAL A 13 28.28 8.15 -8.02
C VAL A 13 28.08 7.97 -6.52
N ASP A 14 28.17 9.06 -5.78
CA ASP A 14 27.73 9.14 -4.39
C ASP A 14 26.22 8.86 -4.38
N PHE A 15 25.85 7.59 -4.23
CA PHE A 15 24.50 7.17 -3.86
C PHE A 15 24.42 7.15 -2.34
N ASP A 16 24.38 8.34 -1.72
CA ASP A 16 24.00 8.50 -0.32
C ASP A 16 22.92 9.59 -0.26
N ALA A 17 21.79 9.31 -0.91
CA ALA A 17 20.53 9.74 -0.32
C ALA A 17 20.33 8.80 0.88
N ASP A 18 20.61 9.32 2.07
CA ASP A 18 20.62 8.57 3.32
C ASP A 18 19.21 8.02 3.57
N VAL A 19 18.95 6.78 3.15
CA VAL A 19 17.64 6.12 3.31
C VAL A 19 17.33 6.12 4.79
N ASN A 20 16.22 6.76 5.18
CA ASN A 20 15.79 6.77 6.58
C ASN A 20 15.24 5.38 6.97
N TRP A 21 16.15 4.48 7.33
CA TRP A 21 15.82 3.10 7.70
C TRP A 21 14.87 3.01 8.90
N THR A 22 14.83 4.02 9.76
CA THR A 22 13.91 4.07 10.89
C THR A 22 12.47 4.22 10.39
N GLU A 23 12.22 5.14 9.47
CA GLU A 23 10.90 5.32 8.86
C GLU A 23 10.48 4.10 8.07
N ILE A 24 11.38 3.51 7.27
CA ILE A 24 11.09 2.28 6.53
C ILE A 24 10.67 1.15 7.48
N GLN A 25 11.37 0.95 8.59
CA GLN A 25 11.00 -0.08 9.57
C GLN A 25 9.67 0.21 10.27
N LEU A 26 9.33 1.47 10.50
CA LEU A 26 8.03 1.84 11.06
C LEU A 26 6.89 1.50 10.10
N VAL A 27 7.05 1.79 8.80
CA VAL A 27 6.06 1.43 7.78
C VAL A 27 5.93 -0.09 7.64
N GLU A 28 7.05 -0.82 7.61
CA GLU A 28 7.00 -2.28 7.56
C GLU A 28 6.31 -2.90 8.77
N ARG A 29 6.56 -2.34 9.97
CA ARG A 29 5.88 -2.76 11.20
C ARG A 29 4.38 -2.55 11.08
N ASP A 30 3.94 -1.39 10.60
CA ASP A 30 2.52 -1.08 10.44
C ASP A 30 1.86 -1.99 9.41
N ILE A 31 2.53 -2.29 8.28
CA ILE A 31 2.05 -3.26 7.29
C ILE A 31 1.90 -4.65 7.92
N CYS A 32 2.90 -5.10 8.67
CA CYS A 32 2.82 -6.41 9.33
C CYS A 32 1.70 -6.47 10.38
N LEU A 33 1.50 -5.38 11.13
CA LEU A 33 0.43 -5.28 12.11
C LEU A 33 -0.95 -5.29 11.43
N LEU A 34 -1.12 -4.52 10.36
CA LEU A 34 -2.33 -4.51 9.53
C LEU A 34 -2.65 -5.92 9.04
N TYR A 35 -1.68 -6.60 8.44
CA TYR A 35 -1.88 -7.97 7.94
C TYR A 35 -2.23 -8.94 9.05
N HIS A 36 -1.64 -8.78 10.24
CA HIS A 36 -1.99 -9.60 11.40
C HIS A 36 -3.44 -9.37 11.84
N GLN A 37 -3.88 -8.12 11.95
CA GLN A 37 -5.26 -7.80 12.33
C GLN A 37 -6.25 -8.30 11.28
N LEU A 38 -5.93 -8.16 9.99
CA LEU A 38 -6.80 -8.63 8.90
C LEU A 38 -6.80 -10.16 8.75
N ALA A 39 -5.80 -10.88 9.28
CA ALA A 39 -5.70 -12.33 9.11
C ALA A 39 -6.87 -13.12 9.72
N ASP A 40 -7.53 -12.55 10.73
CA ASP A 40 -8.68 -13.15 11.41
C ASP A 40 -9.98 -13.06 10.60
N TYR A 41 -9.97 -12.31 9.48
CA TYR A 41 -11.12 -12.07 8.62
C TYR A 41 -11.03 -12.84 7.30
N SER A 42 -12.12 -12.86 6.54
CA SER A 42 -12.19 -13.47 5.19
C SER A 42 -12.04 -12.47 4.05
N CYS A 43 -12.03 -11.17 4.35
CA CYS A 43 -11.92 -10.06 3.41
C CYS A 43 -11.31 -8.84 4.11
N ILE A 44 -10.99 -7.79 3.35
CA ILE A 44 -10.57 -6.51 3.95
C ILE A 44 -11.74 -5.89 4.71
N MET A 45 -11.50 -5.51 5.97
CA MET A 45 -12.45 -4.84 6.84
C MET A 45 -11.99 -3.39 7.09
N GLY A 46 -12.94 -2.47 7.18
CA GLY A 46 -12.69 -1.05 7.44
C GLY A 46 -12.57 -0.70 8.92
N ASP A 47 -13.01 -1.54 9.85
CA ASP A 47 -13.15 -1.23 11.28
C ASP A 47 -11.85 -1.35 12.10
N LEU A 48 -10.77 -0.75 11.61
CA LEU A 48 -9.48 -0.68 12.29
C LEU A 48 -9.22 0.71 12.91
N TYR A 49 -8.36 0.77 13.93
CA TYR A 49 -8.08 2.01 14.68
C TYR A 49 -7.03 2.89 13.99
N TYR A 50 -7.39 3.56 12.89
CA TYR A 50 -6.42 4.33 12.10
C TYR A 50 -5.93 5.63 12.75
N GLU A 51 -6.72 6.27 13.62
CA GLU A 51 -6.32 7.52 14.29
C GLU A 51 -5.12 7.36 15.23
N GLU A 52 -5.04 6.23 15.93
CA GLU A 52 -4.04 6.00 16.99
C GLU A 52 -2.97 5.00 16.58
N VAL A 53 -3.32 3.98 15.79
CA VAL A 53 -2.42 2.86 15.46
C VAL A 53 -1.73 3.06 14.12
N PHE A 54 -2.45 3.60 13.12
CA PHE A 54 -1.98 3.71 11.73
C PHE A 54 -1.93 5.16 11.24
N SER A 55 -1.01 5.94 11.81
CA SER A 55 -0.97 7.40 11.63
C SER A 55 0.10 7.90 10.65
N LEU A 56 0.90 7.02 10.04
CA LEU A 56 1.93 7.43 9.09
C LEU A 56 1.34 7.87 7.74
N PRO A 57 2.03 8.74 6.98
CA PRO A 57 1.57 9.18 5.68
C PRO A 57 1.84 8.12 4.60
N TYR A 58 1.11 7.00 4.63
CA TYR A 58 1.38 5.82 3.78
C TYR A 58 1.44 6.13 2.27
N TRP A 59 0.77 7.19 1.81
CA TRP A 59 0.84 7.64 0.41
C TRP A 59 2.25 8.11 -0.01
N GLU A 60 3.08 8.58 0.92
CA GLU A 60 4.46 9.01 0.65
C GLU A 60 5.39 7.83 0.38
N TYR A 61 5.00 6.62 0.77
CA TYR A 61 5.80 5.40 0.61
C TYR A 61 5.38 4.55 -0.60
N LEU A 62 4.48 5.07 -1.45
CA LEU A 62 4.06 4.39 -2.68
C LEU A 62 5.16 4.36 -3.75
N HIS A 63 6.16 5.25 -3.66
CA HIS A 63 7.26 5.35 -4.61
C HIS A 63 8.59 5.55 -3.87
N LEU A 64 9.36 4.46 -3.69
CA LEU A 64 10.66 4.46 -3.01
C LEU A 64 11.72 3.92 -3.96
N GLU A 65 12.56 4.77 -4.57
CA GLU A 65 13.51 4.34 -5.61
C GLU A 65 14.78 3.72 -5.02
N GLU A 66 15.09 3.99 -3.75
CA GLU A 66 16.37 3.67 -3.11
C GLU A 66 16.42 2.25 -2.51
N LEU A 67 15.31 1.52 -2.53
CA LEU A 67 15.19 0.18 -1.95
C LEU A 67 15.40 -0.95 -2.96
N THR A 68 15.60 -2.17 -2.48
CA THR A 68 15.62 -3.35 -3.35
C THR A 68 14.23 -3.60 -3.95
N PRO A 69 14.10 -4.12 -5.18
CA PRO A 69 12.80 -4.31 -5.83
C PRO A 69 11.78 -5.11 -5.00
N ASP A 70 12.23 -6.14 -4.27
CA ASP A 70 11.34 -6.93 -3.42
C ASP A 70 10.81 -6.11 -2.22
N ARG A 71 11.64 -5.24 -1.65
CA ARG A 71 11.27 -4.38 -0.52
C ARG A 71 10.39 -3.22 -0.97
N GLN A 72 10.71 -2.62 -2.12
CA GLN A 72 9.84 -1.64 -2.80
C GLN A 72 8.44 -2.21 -2.99
N ARG A 73 8.35 -3.42 -3.57
CA ARG A 73 7.07 -4.09 -3.79
C ARG A 73 6.32 -4.34 -2.48
N PHE A 74 7.00 -4.89 -1.47
CA PHE A 74 6.36 -5.15 -0.17
C PHE A 74 5.77 -3.88 0.46
N ILE A 75 6.54 -2.78 0.45
CA ILE A 75 6.09 -1.51 1.04
C ILE A 75 4.98 -0.88 0.21
N CYS A 76 5.14 -0.82 -1.11
CA CYS A 76 4.14 -0.25 -2.02
C CYS A 76 2.81 -1.01 -1.91
N ASP A 77 2.84 -2.34 -2.04
CA ASP A 77 1.64 -3.18 -1.93
C ASP A 77 1.01 -3.05 -0.53
N GLY A 78 1.80 -3.08 0.54
CA GLY A 78 1.29 -2.94 1.90
C GLY A 78 0.66 -1.57 2.18
N CYS A 79 1.26 -0.49 1.69
CA CYS A 79 0.69 0.85 1.80
C CYS A 79 -0.60 0.98 0.97
N LEU A 80 -0.68 0.33 -0.20
CA LEU A 80 -1.91 0.27 -0.97
C LEU A 80 -3.02 -0.50 -0.23
N VAL A 81 -2.71 -1.63 0.42
CA VAL A 81 -3.69 -2.36 1.24
C VAL A 81 -4.16 -1.50 2.42
N MET A 82 -3.25 -0.75 3.06
CA MET A 82 -3.59 0.18 4.14
C MET A 82 -4.57 1.25 3.67
N LEU A 83 -4.25 1.94 2.58
CA LEU A 83 -5.12 2.98 2.00
C LEU A 83 -6.45 2.39 1.49
N TYR A 84 -6.43 1.16 0.99
CA TYR A 84 -7.62 0.43 0.59
C TYR A 84 -8.54 0.15 1.79
N ALA A 85 -8.00 -0.34 2.90
CA ALA A 85 -8.78 -0.58 4.11
C ALA A 85 -9.36 0.73 4.70
N MET A 86 -8.61 1.83 4.67
CA MET A 86 -9.11 3.16 5.05
C MET A 86 -10.21 3.68 4.11
N ALA A 87 -10.17 3.35 2.81
CA ALA A 87 -11.23 3.71 1.88
C ALA A 87 -12.51 2.88 2.12
N VAL A 88 -12.34 1.60 2.48
CA VAL A 88 -13.46 0.73 2.89
C VAL A 88 -14.14 1.26 4.15
N GLU A 89 -13.38 1.70 5.15
CA GLU A 89 -13.90 2.34 6.38
C GLU A 89 -14.85 3.51 6.08
N VAL A 90 -14.50 4.35 5.11
CA VAL A 90 -15.33 5.48 4.69
C VAL A 90 -16.63 5.00 4.04
N LEU A 91 -16.54 3.98 3.19
CA LEU A 91 -17.67 3.48 2.39
C LEU A 91 -18.64 2.61 3.22
N ASP A 92 -18.13 1.84 4.18
CA ASP A 92 -18.95 1.04 5.10
C ASP A 92 -19.54 1.88 6.24
N GLY A 93 -19.02 3.09 6.44
CA GLY A 93 -19.48 4.04 7.45
C GLY A 93 -18.98 3.71 8.87
N SER A 94 -18.00 2.81 9.01
CA SER A 94 -17.35 2.49 10.28
C SER A 94 -16.46 3.63 10.78
N GLY A 95 -16.03 4.52 9.89
CA GLY A 95 -15.30 5.72 10.25
C GLY A 95 -15.01 6.64 9.06
N THR A 96 -14.16 7.63 9.28
CA THR A 96 -13.90 8.70 8.30
C THR A 96 -12.44 9.11 8.24
N TYR A 97 -11.52 8.27 8.73
CA TYR A 97 -10.11 8.65 8.89
C TYR A 97 -9.49 9.19 7.60
N LEU A 98 -9.80 8.58 6.46
CA LEU A 98 -9.27 9.01 5.17
C LEU A 98 -9.80 10.37 4.71
N THR A 99 -11.06 10.71 5.03
CA THR A 99 -11.76 11.90 4.52
C THR A 99 -11.91 13.04 5.54
N MET A 100 -11.65 12.79 6.83
CA MET A 100 -11.76 13.80 7.88
C MET A 100 -10.74 14.93 7.74
N ASP A 101 -9.58 14.65 7.13
CA ASP A 101 -8.56 15.64 6.77
C ASP A 101 -8.49 15.75 5.25
N ARG A 102 -8.93 16.90 4.74
CA ARG A 102 -8.96 17.16 3.30
C ARG A 102 -7.56 17.15 2.67
N ASN A 103 -6.53 17.62 3.38
CA ASN A 103 -5.18 17.65 2.84
C ASN A 103 -4.63 16.23 2.68
N ARG A 104 -4.92 15.35 3.66
CA ARG A 104 -4.62 13.92 3.56
C ARG A 104 -5.32 13.28 2.37
N TYR A 105 -6.62 13.52 2.25
CA TYR A 105 -7.41 12.95 1.16
C TYR A 105 -6.87 13.37 -0.21
N ASP A 106 -6.60 14.66 -0.39
CA ASP A 106 -6.05 15.20 -1.63
C ASP A 106 -4.64 14.64 -1.91
N ALA A 107 -3.77 14.52 -0.89
CA ALA A 107 -2.44 13.92 -1.04
C ALA A 107 -2.48 12.44 -1.46
N VAL A 108 -3.41 11.66 -0.90
CA VAL A 108 -3.63 10.26 -1.30
C VAL A 108 -4.06 10.18 -2.76
N ARG A 109 -5.00 11.04 -3.18
CA ARG A 109 -5.47 11.08 -4.57
C ARG A 109 -4.34 11.41 -5.54
N ASP A 110 -3.52 12.40 -5.22
CA ASP A 110 -2.40 12.83 -6.06
C ASP A 110 -1.34 11.73 -6.14
N ALA A 111 -0.99 11.09 -5.02
CA ALA A 111 -0.05 9.98 -5.00
C ALA A 111 -0.53 8.80 -5.86
N LEU A 112 -1.83 8.44 -5.77
CA LEU A 112 -2.42 7.39 -6.60
C LEU A 112 -2.47 7.75 -8.09
N ALA A 113 -2.66 9.03 -8.43
CA ALA A 113 -2.65 9.50 -9.81
C ALA A 113 -1.25 9.38 -10.44
N CYS A 114 -0.20 9.61 -9.66
CA CYS A 114 1.18 9.51 -10.10
C CYS A 114 1.75 8.08 -10.06
N LEU A 115 1.16 7.18 -9.27
CA LEU A 115 1.63 5.81 -9.10
C LEU A 115 1.80 5.07 -10.44
N GLN A 116 2.98 4.46 -10.61
CA GLN A 116 3.32 3.56 -11.72
C GLN A 116 3.50 2.14 -11.19
N PRO A 117 2.44 1.30 -11.16
CA PRO A 117 2.49 -0.02 -10.56
C PRO A 117 3.50 -0.94 -11.26
N SER A 118 4.29 -1.67 -10.47
CA SER A 118 5.24 -2.67 -10.99
C SER A 118 4.72 -4.10 -10.75
N GLY A 119 3.85 -4.57 -11.62
CA GLY A 119 3.31 -5.94 -11.59
C GLY A 119 1.79 -6.00 -11.71
N CYS A 120 1.26 -7.13 -12.17
CA CYS A 120 -0.17 -7.30 -12.42
C CYS A 120 -1.03 -7.17 -11.14
N ASP A 121 -0.53 -7.68 -10.02
CA ASP A 121 -1.28 -7.65 -8.77
C ASP A 121 -1.31 -6.24 -8.16
N THR A 122 -0.16 -5.54 -8.15
CA THR A 122 -0.07 -4.14 -7.71
C THR A 122 -0.96 -3.23 -8.57
N ASP A 123 -0.97 -3.44 -9.89
CA ASP A 123 -1.83 -2.67 -10.82
C ASP A 123 -3.32 -2.90 -10.55
N ARG A 124 -3.71 -4.16 -10.31
CA ARG A 124 -5.09 -4.48 -9.93
C ARG A 124 -5.47 -3.86 -8.59
N LEU A 125 -4.61 -3.94 -7.58
CA LEU A 125 -4.84 -3.33 -6.27
C LEU A 125 -4.98 -1.80 -6.36
N ALA A 126 -4.07 -1.14 -7.08
CA ALA A 126 -4.14 0.29 -7.31
C ALA A 126 -5.42 0.70 -8.07
N SER A 127 -5.85 -0.12 -9.03
CA SER A 127 -7.10 0.11 -9.77
C SER A 127 -8.34 -0.05 -8.88
N ALA A 128 -8.36 -1.07 -8.02
CA ALA A 128 -9.43 -1.28 -7.04
C ALA A 128 -9.52 -0.10 -6.05
N LEU A 129 -8.38 0.36 -5.52
CA LEU A 129 -8.33 1.55 -4.65
C LEU A 129 -8.84 2.80 -5.38
N LYS A 130 -8.42 3.02 -6.63
CA LYS A 130 -8.94 4.14 -7.45
C LYS A 130 -10.45 4.07 -7.66
N ALA A 131 -11.02 2.86 -7.75
CA ALA A 131 -12.47 2.68 -7.83
C ALA A 131 -13.16 3.10 -6.53
N LEU A 132 -12.64 2.66 -5.37
CA LEU A 132 -13.17 3.09 -4.06
C LEU A 132 -13.11 4.62 -3.87
N ILE A 133 -12.00 5.25 -4.24
CA ILE A 133 -11.88 6.72 -4.18
C ILE A 133 -12.95 7.41 -5.04
N ARG A 134 -13.24 6.90 -6.24
CA ARG A 134 -14.32 7.45 -7.09
C ARG A 134 -15.70 7.28 -6.48
N LEU A 135 -15.93 6.18 -5.76
CA LEU A 135 -17.18 5.98 -5.02
C LEU A 135 -17.34 6.99 -3.89
N ILE A 136 -16.26 7.25 -3.13
CA ILE A 136 -16.22 8.28 -2.08
C ILE A 136 -16.50 9.67 -2.66
N ASP A 137 -15.90 9.99 -3.81
CA ASP A 137 -16.11 11.26 -4.52
C ASP A 137 -17.53 11.45 -5.07
N CYS A 138 -18.34 10.37 -5.15
CA CYS A 138 -19.65 10.42 -5.79
C CYS A 138 -20.69 11.07 -4.85
N PRO A 139 -21.23 12.26 -5.20
CA PRO A 139 -22.18 12.98 -4.35
C PRO A 139 -23.48 12.17 -4.27
N SER A 140 -23.75 11.66 -3.08
CA SER A 140 -24.81 10.70 -2.87
C SER A 140 -26.03 11.36 -2.25
N SER A 141 -27.08 11.58 -3.04
CA SER A 141 -28.41 11.89 -2.50
C SER A 141 -29.17 10.65 -2.01
N ASP A 142 -28.62 9.42 -2.14
CA ASP A 142 -29.33 8.17 -1.81
C ASP A 142 -28.42 6.97 -1.37
N THR A 143 -27.18 7.19 -0.93
CA THR A 143 -26.24 6.06 -0.76
C THR A 143 -26.44 5.29 0.54
N GLN A 144 -27.07 4.13 0.41
CA GLN A 144 -26.88 2.99 1.30
C GLN A 144 -25.50 2.38 1.04
N GLY A 145 -24.48 2.81 1.79
CA GLY A 145 -23.08 2.33 1.66
C GLY A 145 -22.94 0.80 1.71
N SER A 146 -23.87 0.10 2.37
CA SER A 146 -23.88 -1.37 2.45
C SER A 146 -24.17 -2.09 1.12
N VAL A 147 -24.89 -1.46 0.18
CA VAL A 147 -25.23 -2.11 -1.10
C VAL A 147 -24.04 -2.10 -2.05
N TYR A 148 -23.25 -1.02 -2.06
CA TYR A 148 -22.07 -0.89 -2.91
C TYR A 148 -20.95 -1.85 -2.53
N LEU A 149 -20.76 -2.11 -1.23
CA LEU A 149 -19.76 -3.08 -0.77
C LEU A 149 -20.10 -4.53 -1.12
N MET A 150 -21.37 -4.86 -1.39
CA MET A 150 -21.72 -6.17 -1.93
C MET A 150 -21.22 -6.36 -3.37
N GLU A 151 -21.20 -5.30 -4.19
CA GLU A 151 -20.67 -5.36 -5.56
C GLU A 151 -19.13 -5.46 -5.57
N GLU A 152 -18.48 -4.78 -4.63
CA GLU A 152 -17.02 -4.79 -4.46
C GLU A 152 -16.50 -5.99 -3.62
N ALA A 153 -17.39 -6.85 -3.11
CA ALA A 153 -17.04 -7.98 -2.24
C ALA A 153 -16.00 -8.94 -2.86
N ALA A 154 -16.00 -9.06 -4.19
CA ALA A 154 -15.03 -9.86 -4.92
C ALA A 154 -13.60 -9.29 -4.81
N ASP A 155 -13.45 -7.96 -4.87
CA ASP A 155 -12.15 -7.31 -4.74
C ASP A 155 -11.71 -7.24 -3.27
N LEU A 156 -12.63 -7.00 -2.32
CA LEU A 156 -12.33 -7.10 -0.87
C LEU A 156 -11.75 -8.47 -0.49
N THR A 157 -12.31 -9.54 -1.04
CA THR A 157 -11.85 -10.92 -0.79
C THR A 157 -10.53 -11.17 -1.51
N TRP A 158 -10.42 -10.75 -2.78
CA TRP A 158 -9.19 -10.95 -3.55
C TRP A 158 -7.98 -10.23 -2.94
N VAL A 159 -8.14 -8.96 -2.52
CA VAL A 159 -7.05 -8.21 -1.87
C VAL A 159 -6.60 -8.93 -0.60
N HIS A 160 -7.54 -9.40 0.22
CA HIS A 160 -7.24 -10.15 1.43
C HIS A 160 -6.49 -11.45 1.14
N GLU A 161 -7.01 -12.28 0.25
CA GLU A 161 -6.38 -13.56 -0.09
C GLU A 161 -4.99 -13.37 -0.70
N ARG A 162 -4.85 -12.41 -1.60
CA ARG A 162 -3.62 -12.21 -2.35
C ARG A 162 -2.48 -11.61 -1.54
N PHE A 163 -2.77 -10.58 -0.74
CA PHE A 163 -1.75 -9.79 -0.04
C PHE A 163 -1.62 -10.19 1.43
N VAL A 164 -2.75 -10.34 2.14
CA VAL A 164 -2.74 -10.68 3.58
C VAL A 164 -2.44 -12.16 3.78
N ARG A 165 -3.30 -13.06 3.27
CA ARG A 165 -3.07 -14.52 3.40
C ARG A 165 -1.85 -14.98 2.61
N GLY A 166 -1.64 -14.39 1.43
CA GLY A 166 -0.45 -14.62 0.60
C GLY A 166 0.84 -14.37 1.37
N TYR A 167 0.95 -13.25 2.10
CA TYR A 167 2.11 -12.94 2.93
C TYR A 167 2.45 -14.07 3.92
N PHE A 168 1.47 -14.52 4.71
CA PHE A 168 1.72 -15.58 5.70
C PHE A 168 2.06 -16.93 5.03
N THR A 169 1.40 -17.24 3.91
CA THR A 169 1.66 -18.47 3.15
C THR A 169 3.08 -18.49 2.57
N ASP A 170 3.53 -17.37 2.01
CA ASP A 170 4.88 -17.22 1.45
C ASP A 170 5.95 -17.31 2.53
N ARG A 171 5.71 -16.65 3.68
CA ARG A 171 6.60 -16.73 4.86
C ARG A 171 6.69 -18.15 5.40
N ALA A 172 5.57 -18.84 5.56
CA ALA A 172 5.53 -20.23 6.02
C ALA A 172 6.28 -21.18 5.06
N SER A 173 6.07 -21.00 3.76
CA SER A 173 6.72 -21.80 2.71
C SER A 173 8.24 -21.66 2.71
N GLY A 174 8.77 -20.49 3.10
CA GLY A 174 10.21 -20.26 3.26
C GLY A 174 10.86 -21.11 4.36
N PHE A 175 10.11 -21.54 5.38
CA PHE A 175 10.62 -22.45 6.43
C PHE A 175 10.68 -23.90 5.98
N LEU A 176 9.78 -24.31 5.06
CA LEU A 176 9.70 -25.69 4.55
C LEU A 176 10.73 -25.99 3.46
N ARG A 177 11.40 -24.96 2.92
CA ARG A 177 12.41 -25.08 1.85
C ARG A 177 13.85 -25.05 2.36
N LYS A 178 14.06 -25.16 3.68
CA LYS A 178 15.37 -25.35 4.32
C LYS A 178 15.54 -26.80 4.72
#